data_AF-A0A165L128-F1
#
_entry.id   AF-A0A165L128-F1
#
_cell.length_a   1.000
_cell.length_b   1.000
_cell.length_c   1.000
_cell.angle_alpha   90.00
_cell.angle_beta   90.00
_cell.angle_gamma   90.00
#
_symmetry.space_group_name_H-M   'P 1'
#
loop_
_entity.id
_entity.type
_entity.pdbx_description
1 polymer ?
#
loop_
_entity_poly.entity_id
_entity_poly.type
_entity_poly.pdbx_seq_one_letter_code
_entity_poly.pdbx_strand_id
1 'polypeptide(L)'
;MNTTRPIHVLQLNANTQNAVLHALLNTTTDTDSADIILVTGPWWGNIGNETQGPVSEAAAGWTPILPVSTIPANRRPRAMAYIRRRGDFKVTLRSDIANDLDMQVLKIAQAPHPSVELLPVQLLAEPVHLSWNG
;
A
#
# COMPACT_ATOMS: atom_id res chain seq x y z
N MET A 1 -23.72 12.09 17.77
CA MET A 1 -22.64 11.08 17.81
C MET A 1 -22.23 10.79 16.39
N ASN A 2 -20.97 11.02 16.01
CA ASN A 2 -20.51 10.57 14.70
C ASN A 2 -20.38 9.05 14.76
N THR A 3 -21.24 8.34 14.04
CA THR A 3 -21.14 6.90 13.87
C THR A 3 -19.94 6.59 12.99
N THR A 4 -18.94 5.91 13.57
CA THR A 4 -17.81 5.37 12.82
C THR A 4 -18.16 3.95 12.36
N ARG A 5 -17.69 3.53 11.18
CA ARG A 5 -17.75 2.12 10.75
C ARG A 5 -16.35 1.46 10.85
N PRO A 6 -16.25 0.11 10.89
CA PRO A 6 -14.95 -0.56 10.82
C PRO A 6 -14.09 -0.07 9.65
N ILE A 7 -12.76 -0.13 9.83
CA ILE A 7 -11.79 0.14 8.77
C ILE A 7 -11.38 -1.21 8.19
N HIS A 8 -11.64 -1.42 6.91
CA HIS A 8 -11.28 -2.66 6.23
C HIS A 8 -9.89 -2.52 5.61
N VAL A 9 -8.99 -3.43 5.99
CA VAL A 9 -7.61 -3.45 5.51
C VAL A 9 -7.39 -4.72 4.71
N LEU A 10 -6.94 -4.57 3.46
CA LEU A 10 -6.51 -5.68 2.61
C LEU A 10 -5.00 -5.67 2.50
N GLN A 11 -4.38 -6.85 2.42
CA GLN A 11 -2.94 -6.97 2.15
C GLN A 11 -2.70 -7.91 0.97
N LEU A 12 -1.86 -7.47 0.03
CA LEU A 12 -1.49 -8.24 -1.15
C LEU A 12 0.01 -8.10 -1.45
N ASN A 13 0.66 -9.22 -1.81
CA ASN A 13 1.91 -9.17 -2.56
C ASN A 13 1.57 -9.16 -4.06
N ALA A 14 1.85 -8.06 -4.75
CA ALA A 14 1.51 -7.90 -6.17
C ALA A 14 2.57 -8.51 -7.11
N ASN A 15 3.70 -8.99 -6.59
CA ASN A 15 4.83 -9.54 -7.36
C ASN A 15 5.22 -8.66 -8.57
N THR A 16 5.15 -7.35 -8.39
CA THR A 16 5.46 -6.31 -9.39
C THR A 16 4.54 -6.35 -10.63
N GLN A 17 3.40 -7.01 -10.55
CA GLN A 17 2.47 -7.17 -11.67
C GLN A 17 1.52 -5.99 -11.82
N ASN A 18 1.59 -5.31 -12.97
CA ASN A 18 0.74 -4.16 -13.27
C ASN A 18 -0.74 -4.53 -13.32
N ALA A 19 -1.07 -5.59 -14.06
CA ALA A 19 -2.45 -6.04 -14.27
C ALA A 19 -3.15 -6.41 -12.95
N VAL A 20 -2.41 -6.99 -11.99
CA VAL A 20 -2.93 -7.35 -10.67
C VAL A 20 -3.36 -6.10 -9.90
N LEU A 21 -2.53 -5.05 -9.88
CA LEU A 21 -2.89 -3.81 -9.19
C LEU A 21 -4.05 -3.08 -9.85
N HIS A 22 -4.07 -2.97 -11.18
CA HIS A 22 -5.23 -2.41 -11.89
C HIS A 22 -6.51 -3.19 -11.58
N ALA A 23 -6.47 -4.52 -11.64
CA ALA A 23 -7.64 -5.35 -11.35
C ALA A 23 -8.11 -5.19 -9.91
N LEU A 24 -7.20 -5.25 -8.93
CA LEU A 24 -7.52 -5.07 -7.52
C LEU A 24 -8.17 -3.71 -7.26
N LEU A 25 -7.54 -2.63 -7.71
CA LEU A 25 -8.01 -1.27 -7.41
C LEU A 25 -9.36 -0.96 -8.07
N ASN A 26 -9.59 -1.46 -9.29
CA ASN A 26 -10.86 -1.25 -9.99
C ASN A 26 -12.00 -2.14 -9.47
N THR A 27 -11.71 -3.30 -8.88
CA THR A 27 -12.75 -4.20 -8.34
C THR A 27 -13.05 -3.94 -6.87
N THR A 28 -12.09 -3.39 -6.12
CA THR A 28 -12.24 -3.05 -4.69
C THR A 28 -12.81 -1.64 -4.56
N THR A 29 -14.00 -1.40 -5.10
CA THR A 29 -14.61 -0.05 -5.16
C THR A 29 -15.87 0.10 -4.32
N ASP A 30 -16.41 -0.98 -3.77
CA ASP A 30 -17.53 -0.92 -2.83
C ASP A 30 -17.09 -0.41 -1.45
N THR A 31 -17.99 0.24 -0.71
CA THR A 31 -17.69 0.82 0.62
C THR A 31 -17.28 -0.22 1.65
N ASP A 32 -17.68 -1.48 1.46
CA ASP A 32 -17.39 -2.59 2.38
C ASP A 32 -16.21 -3.44 1.93
N SER A 33 -15.57 -3.14 0.79
CA SER A 33 -14.49 -3.95 0.23
C SER A 33 -13.15 -3.71 0.96
N ALA A 34 -12.58 -2.51 0.82
CA ALA A 34 -11.41 -2.07 1.58
C ALA A 34 -11.38 -0.53 1.68
N ASP A 35 -10.78 -0.06 2.77
CA ASP A 35 -10.45 1.36 3.00
C ASP A 35 -8.95 1.62 2.81
N ILE A 36 -8.13 0.62 3.12
CA ILE A 36 -6.67 0.62 3.02
C ILE A 36 -6.23 -0.68 2.35
N ILE A 37 -5.35 -0.58 1.35
CA ILE A 37 -4.70 -1.73 0.73
C ILE A 37 -3.20 -1.61 0.99
N LEU A 38 -2.65 -2.58 1.69
CA LEU A 38 -1.21 -2.75 1.92
C LEU A 38 -0.63 -3.60 0.78
N VAL A 39 0.35 -3.07 0.07
CA VAL A 39 0.95 -3.74 -1.09
C VAL A 39 2.43 -3.98 -0.86
N THR A 40 2.85 -5.24 -0.96
CA THR A 40 4.27 -5.58 -1.13
C THR A 40 4.54 -5.97 -2.58
N GLY A 41 5.77 -5.74 -3.04
CA GLY A 41 6.12 -5.86 -4.46
C GLY A 41 5.19 -5.07 -5.39
N PRO A 42 4.93 -3.76 -5.16
CA PRO A 42 4.07 -2.99 -6.06
C PRO A 42 4.67 -2.91 -7.46
N TRP A 43 3.82 -2.80 -8.48
CA TRP A 43 4.28 -2.35 -9.79
C TRP A 43 4.73 -0.89 -9.69
N TRP A 44 5.82 -0.56 -10.39
CA TRP A 44 6.39 0.77 -10.50
C TRP A 44 6.95 0.91 -11.91
N GLY A 45 6.41 1.85 -12.69
CA GLY A 45 6.78 2.00 -14.09
C GLY A 45 6.39 3.35 -14.67
N ASN A 46 6.55 3.50 -15.99
CA ASN A 46 6.23 4.75 -16.69
C ASN A 46 4.73 5.04 -16.64
N ILE A 47 4.36 6.18 -16.05
CA ILE A 47 2.98 6.67 -15.95
C ILE A 47 2.70 7.86 -16.89
N GLY A 48 3.61 8.11 -17.84
CA GLY A 48 3.52 9.19 -18.82
C GLY A 48 4.64 10.22 -18.65
N ASN A 49 5.01 10.90 -19.75
CA ASN A 49 6.05 11.93 -19.77
C ASN A 49 7.36 11.49 -19.08
N GLU A 50 7.79 10.24 -19.32
CA GLU A 50 8.99 9.62 -18.73
C GLU A 50 8.98 9.54 -17.19
N THR A 51 7.86 9.87 -16.55
CA THR A 51 7.72 9.87 -15.10
C THR A 51 7.45 8.44 -14.63
N GLN A 52 8.25 7.97 -13.67
CA GLN A 52 8.04 6.69 -13.02
C GLN A 52 7.10 6.84 -11.83
N GLY A 53 6.16 5.93 -11.67
CA GLY A 53 5.19 5.99 -10.58
C GLY A 53 4.43 4.69 -10.36
N PRO A 54 3.57 4.68 -9.34
CA PRO A 54 2.70 3.55 -9.05
C PRO A 54 1.53 3.51 -10.04
N VAL A 55 0.76 2.42 -10.01
CA VAL A 55 -0.58 2.42 -10.61
C VAL A 55 -1.42 3.54 -9.97
N SER A 56 -2.11 4.33 -10.78
CA SER A 56 -2.96 5.42 -10.31
C SER A 56 -4.40 5.18 -10.77
N GLU A 57 -5.26 4.78 -9.84
CA GLU A 57 -6.70 4.58 -10.06
C GLU A 57 -7.52 5.61 -9.28
N ALA A 58 -7.21 6.89 -9.51
CA ALA A 58 -7.90 8.00 -8.86
C ALA A 58 -9.40 8.02 -9.19
N ALA A 59 -9.78 7.61 -10.40
CA ALA A 59 -11.19 7.47 -10.81
C ALA A 59 -11.94 6.40 -9.99
N ALA A 60 -11.24 5.35 -9.53
CA ALA A 60 -11.77 4.34 -8.61
C ALA A 60 -11.72 4.78 -7.13
N GLY A 61 -11.20 5.99 -6.86
CA GLY A 61 -11.13 6.60 -5.53
C GLY A 61 -9.91 6.18 -4.71
N TRP A 62 -8.89 5.58 -5.33
CA TRP A 62 -7.67 5.15 -4.66
C TRP A 62 -6.55 6.18 -4.80
N THR A 63 -5.89 6.50 -3.68
CA THR A 63 -4.71 7.37 -3.64
C THR A 63 -3.52 6.58 -3.10
N PRO A 64 -2.39 6.51 -3.83
CA PRO A 64 -1.18 5.87 -3.32
C PRO A 64 -0.56 6.68 -2.19
N ILE A 65 -0.04 6.00 -1.17
CA ILE A 65 0.86 6.56 -0.16
C ILE A 65 2.23 5.94 -0.36
N LEU A 66 3.18 6.74 -0.84
CA LEU A 66 4.57 6.32 -1.01
C LEU A 66 5.24 6.11 0.37
N PRO A 67 6.18 5.16 0.50
CA PRO A 67 6.83 4.88 1.78
C PRO A 67 7.81 5.97 2.21
N VAL A 68 8.28 6.79 1.26
CA VAL A 68 9.15 7.95 1.45
C VAL A 68 8.63 9.15 0.67
N SER A 69 9.07 10.36 1.01
CA SER A 69 8.62 11.60 0.37
C SER A 69 9.02 11.72 -1.11
N THR A 70 10.14 11.12 -1.50
CA THR A 70 10.61 11.11 -2.89
C THR A 70 11.31 9.79 -3.17
N ILE A 71 10.86 9.08 -4.20
CA ILE A 71 11.51 7.86 -4.68
C ILE A 71 12.68 8.28 -5.56
N PRO A 72 13.93 7.88 -5.23
CA PRO A 72 15.08 8.22 -6.07
C PRO A 72 14.94 7.66 -7.49
N ALA A 73 15.52 8.35 -8.47
CA ALA A 73 15.61 7.84 -9.83
C ALA A 73 16.23 6.42 -9.84
N ASN A 74 15.73 5.54 -10.70
CA ASN A 74 16.15 4.14 -10.82
C ASN A 74 15.92 3.27 -9.57
N ARG A 75 15.16 3.75 -8.59
CA ARG A 75 14.69 2.97 -7.45
C ARG A 75 13.17 2.79 -7.57
N ARG A 76 12.65 1.81 -6.82
CA ARG A 76 11.22 1.57 -6.69
C ARG A 76 10.89 1.14 -5.26
N PRO A 77 9.70 1.47 -4.74
CA PRO A 77 9.23 0.92 -3.48
C PRO A 77 9.02 -0.59 -3.60
N ARG A 78 9.33 -1.33 -2.53
CA ARG A 78 8.99 -2.74 -2.35
C ARG A 78 7.82 -2.92 -1.38
N ALA A 79 7.44 -1.88 -0.64
CA ALA A 79 6.20 -1.80 0.11
C ALA A 79 5.56 -0.41 -0.06
N MET A 80 4.23 -0.35 -0.17
CA MET A 80 3.45 0.89 -0.16
C MET A 80 2.00 0.60 0.20
N ALA A 81 1.17 1.64 0.29
CA ALA A 81 -0.25 1.48 0.50
C ALA A 81 -1.09 2.30 -0.49
N TYR A 82 -2.34 1.90 -0.66
CA TYR A 82 -3.40 2.71 -1.27
C TYR A 82 -4.47 2.98 -0.23
N ILE A 83 -5.03 4.19 -0.26
CA ILE A 83 -6.12 4.59 0.63
C ILE A 83 -7.30 5.13 -0.17
N ARG A 84 -8.51 4.88 0.33
CA ARG A 84 -9.70 5.61 -0.12
C ARG A 84 -9.91 6.82 0.75
N ARG A 85 -10.41 7.90 0.14
CA ARG A 85 -10.80 9.09 0.89
C ARG A 85 -12.07 8.79 1.69
N ARG A 86 -11.95 8.85 3.01
CA ARG A 86 -13.06 8.65 3.95
C ARG A 86 -12.90 9.60 5.14
N GLY A 87 -14.02 10.14 5.62
CA GLY A 87 -14.03 11.32 6.50
C GLY A 87 -13.92 11.02 8.00
N ASP A 88 -14.16 9.78 8.42
CA ASP A 88 -14.19 9.40 9.84
C ASP A 88 -12.88 8.75 10.33
N PHE A 89 -11.89 8.51 9.46
CA PHE A 89 -10.54 8.12 9.88
C PHE A 89 -9.45 8.87 9.12
N LYS A 90 -8.24 8.92 9.70
CA LYS A 90 -7.07 9.55 9.11
C LYS A 90 -5.92 8.55 9.03
N VAL A 91 -5.23 8.54 7.89
CA VAL A 91 -3.97 7.83 7.69
C VAL A 91 -2.84 8.85 7.67
N THR A 92 -1.77 8.58 8.43
CA THR A 92 -0.57 9.42 8.47
C THR A 92 0.66 8.56 8.27
N LEU A 93 1.48 8.89 7.27
CA LEU A 93 2.81 8.28 7.11
C LEU A 93 3.72 8.73 8.27
N ARG A 94 4.35 7.77 8.94
CA ARG A 94 5.33 7.98 10.01
C ARG A 94 6.76 7.84 9.47
N SER A 95 7.13 8.75 8.58
CA SER A 95 8.48 8.80 8.02
C SER A 95 9.56 9.13 9.06
N ASP A 96 9.15 9.67 10.21
CA ASP A 96 9.98 9.83 11.40
C ASP A 96 10.37 8.49 12.06
N ILE A 97 9.59 7.42 11.83
CA ILE A 97 9.91 6.06 12.31
C ILE A 97 10.64 5.27 11.22
N ALA A 98 10.09 5.24 10.00
CA ALA A 98 10.67 4.49 8.89
C ALA A 98 10.62 5.32 7.60
N ASN A 99 11.79 5.55 7.02
CA ASN A 99 11.97 6.22 5.73
C ASN A 99 12.74 5.28 4.78
N ASP A 100 12.12 4.15 4.46
CA ASP A 100 12.71 3.04 3.72
C ASP A 100 11.82 2.65 2.52
N LEU A 101 12.40 2.07 1.47
CA LEU A 101 11.63 1.62 0.30
C LEU A 101 10.96 0.26 0.53
N ASP A 102 11.43 -0.52 1.50
CA ASP A 102 11.04 -1.91 1.73
C ASP A 102 9.99 -2.06 2.83
N MET A 103 9.70 -0.97 3.54
CA MET A 103 8.66 -0.90 4.57
C MET A 103 8.03 0.48 4.65
N GLN A 104 6.86 0.55 5.28
CA GLN A 104 6.18 1.82 5.59
C GLN A 104 5.54 1.71 6.96
N VAL A 105 5.52 2.80 7.75
CA VAL A 105 4.73 2.86 8.98
C VAL A 105 3.58 3.83 8.78
N LEU A 106 2.35 3.33 8.92
CA LEU A 106 1.12 4.12 8.79
C LEU A 106 0.42 4.19 10.13
N LYS A 107 0.23 5.40 10.66
CA LYS A 107 -0.63 5.65 11.82
C LYS A 107 -2.06 5.86 11.35
N ILE A 108 -2.98 5.06 11.90
CA ILE A 108 -4.41 5.12 11.66
C ILE A 108 -5.10 5.67 12.90
N ALA A 109 -5.90 6.72 12.73
CA ALA A 109 -6.67 7.33 13.81
C ALA A 109 -8.14 7.46 13.42
N GLN A 110 -9.04 6.99 14.28
CA GLN A 110 -10.50 7.03 14.09
C GLN A 110 -11.16 7.32 15.45
N ALA A 111 -11.53 8.56 15.72
CA ALA A 111 -12.11 8.92 17.02
C ALA A 111 -13.49 8.25 17.23
N PRO A 112 -13.82 7.75 18.44
CA PRO A 112 -13.06 7.87 19.70
C PRO A 112 -12.07 6.72 19.94
N HIS A 113 -11.83 5.84 18.97
CA HIS A 113 -10.99 4.66 19.14
C HIS A 113 -9.49 5.02 19.24
N PRO A 114 -8.69 4.22 19.98
CA PRO A 114 -7.24 4.36 20.00
C PRO A 114 -6.64 4.31 18.59
N SER A 115 -5.52 5.02 18.39
CA SER A 115 -4.77 4.91 17.15
C SER A 115 -4.06 3.56 17.03
N VAL A 116 -3.92 3.05 15.80
CA VAL A 116 -3.20 1.81 15.48
C VAL A 116 -2.11 2.12 14.46
N GLU A 117 -0.98 1.40 14.52
CA GLU A 117 0.08 1.48 13.51
C GLU A 117 0.06 0.22 12.62
N LEU A 118 0.14 0.42 11.31
CA LEU A 118 0.26 -0.64 10.33
C LEU A 118 1.65 -0.59 9.69
N LEU A 119 2.27 -1.77 9.54
CA LEU A 119 3.62 -1.94 9.00
C LEU A 119 3.60 -2.93 7.81
N PRO A 120 3.28 -2.49 6.58
CA PRO A 120 3.63 -3.28 5.41
C PRO A 120 5.15 -3.36 5.27
N VAL A 121 5.66 -4.58 5.12
CA VAL A 121 7.09 -4.86 4.94
C VAL A 121 7.27 -5.98 3.92
N GLN A 122 8.20 -5.79 2.98
CA GLN A 122 8.63 -6.85 2.07
C GLN A 122 9.90 -7.51 2.63
N LEU A 123 9.72 -8.71 3.19
CA LEU A 123 10.85 -9.55 3.59
C LEU A 123 11.46 -10.23 2.36
N LEU A 124 12.77 -10.45 2.37
CA LEU A 124 13.44 -11.29 1.39
C LEU A 124 13.04 -12.74 1.66
N ALA A 125 12.62 -13.47 0.63
CA ALA A 125 12.52 -14.91 0.71
C ALA A 125 13.89 -15.49 0.39
N GLU A 126 14.51 -16.16 1.36
CA GLU A 126 15.69 -16.98 1.08
C GLU A 126 15.26 -18.18 0.23
N PRO A 127 16.01 -18.53 -0.84
CA PRO A 127 15.75 -19.76 -1.57
C PRO A 127 16.01 -20.95 -0.63
N VAL A 128 14.95 -21.68 -0.28
CA VAL A 128 15.11 -22.99 0.36
C VAL A 128 15.63 -23.93 -0.71
N HIS A 129 16.95 -24.19 -0.71
CA HIS A 129 17.53 -25.27 -1.50
C HIS A 129 17.06 -26.61 -0.93
N LEU A 130 15.93 -27.11 -1.43
CA LEU A 130 15.52 -28.49 -1.22
C LEU A 130 16.40 -29.38 -2.11
N SER A 131 17.49 -29.90 -1.55
CA SER A 131 18.21 -31.02 -2.16
C SER A 131 17.33 -32.27 -2.05
N TRP A 132 16.76 -32.68 -3.17
CA TRP A 132 16.18 -34.02 -3.31
C TRP A 132 17.33 -35.04 -3.31
N ASN A 133 17.44 -35.82 -2.24
CA ASN A 133 18.18 -37.08 -2.30
C ASN A 133 17.21 -38.11 -2.88
N GLY A 134 17.51 -38.58 -4.09
CA GLY A 134 16.68 -39.52 -4.85
C GLY A 134 16.53 -40.90 -4.22
#